data_AF-A0A316FAJ8-F1
#
_entry.id   AF-A0A316FAJ8-F1
#
_cell.length_a   1.000
_cell.length_b   1.000
_cell.length_c   1.000
_cell.angle_alpha   90.00
_cell.angle_beta   90.00
_cell.angle_gamma   90.00
#
_symmetry.space_group_name_H-M   'P 1'
#
loop_
_entity.id
_entity.type
_entity.pdbx_description
1 polymer ?
#
loop_
_entity_poly.entity_id
_entity_poly.type
_entity_poly.pdbx_seq_one_letter_code
_entity_poly.pdbx_strand_id
1 'polypeptide(L)'
;MSVRQSREEQAAALAAILREVRVAEHWQPCDPSGCIDTAVRRWTTSDRRIKPARRTPESRLRDLLRGLREARGADLAYEEPGWLEHVAERFGAALLAADQANDAAAER
;
A
#
# COMPACT_ATOMS: atom_id res chain seq x y z
N MET A 1 -4.98 -8.95 -26.93
CA MET A 1 -4.09 -8.66 -25.78
C MET A 1 -4.92 -7.87 -24.76
N SER A 2 -4.94 -8.03 -23.45
CA SER A 2 -4.15 -8.82 -22.52
C SER A 2 -4.92 -8.87 -21.19
N VAL A 3 -5.47 -10.01 -20.75
CA VAL A 3 -6.13 -10.12 -19.42
C VAL A 3 -5.07 -10.16 -18.29
N ARG A 4 -3.81 -10.41 -18.67
CA ARG A 4 -2.62 -10.12 -17.89
C ARG A 4 -2.08 -8.77 -18.35
N GLN A 5 -2.70 -7.66 -17.96
CA GLN A 5 -1.83 -6.63 -17.38
C GLN A 5 -1.18 -7.38 -16.22
N SER A 6 0.06 -7.82 -16.42
CA SER A 6 0.67 -8.87 -15.61
C SER A 6 0.50 -8.47 -14.15
N ARG A 7 0.16 -9.41 -13.26
CA ARG A 7 0.16 -9.09 -11.81
C ARG A 7 1.48 -8.44 -11.38
N GLU A 8 2.55 -8.77 -12.09
CA GLU A 8 3.87 -8.17 -11.94
C GLU A 8 3.92 -6.73 -12.46
N GLU A 9 3.29 -6.43 -13.60
CA GLU A 9 3.14 -5.05 -14.11
C GLU A 9 2.31 -4.20 -13.15
N GLN A 10 1.19 -4.72 -12.64
CA GLN A 10 0.38 -4.04 -11.64
C GLN A 10 1.19 -3.80 -10.35
N ALA A 11 1.89 -4.83 -9.86
CA ALA A 11 2.74 -4.68 -8.68
C ALA A 11 3.89 -3.68 -8.91
N ALA A 12 4.49 -3.67 -10.10
CA ALA A 12 5.55 -2.74 -10.47
C ALA A 12 5.04 -1.29 -10.54
N ALA A 13 3.83 -1.08 -11.09
CA ALA A 13 3.19 0.24 -11.14
C ALA A 13 2.90 0.76 -9.71
N LEU A 14 2.30 -0.07 -8.85
CA LEU A 14 2.05 0.31 -7.46
C LEU A 14 3.36 0.58 -6.70
N ALA A 15 4.41 -0.22 -6.93
CA ALA A 15 5.72 0.02 -6.34
C ALA A 15 6.34 1.35 -6.79
N ALA A 16 6.17 1.72 -8.07
CA ALA A 16 6.63 3.01 -8.58
C ALA A 16 5.93 4.18 -7.86
N ILE A 17 4.59 4.11 -7.73
CA ILE A 17 3.81 5.12 -7.00
C ILE A 17 4.30 5.26 -5.56
N LEU A 18 4.53 4.15 -4.84
CA LEU A 18 5.01 4.21 -3.46
C LEU A 18 6.45 4.75 -3.35
N ARG A 19 7.31 4.55 -4.36
CA ARG A 19 8.63 5.18 -4.41
C ARG A 19 8.54 6.69 -4.60
N GLU A 20 7.57 7.17 -5.38
CA GLU A 20 7.32 8.61 -5.52
C GLU A 20 6.84 9.22 -4.21
N VAL A 21 5.89 8.55 -3.51
CA VAL A 21 5.46 8.96 -2.17
C VAL A 21 6.63 9.01 -1.21
N ARG A 22 7.53 8.01 -1.22
CA ARG A 22 8.73 8.02 -0.39
C ARG A 22 9.60 9.26 -0.66
N VAL A 23 9.83 9.61 -1.92
CA VAL A 23 10.71 10.74 -2.30
C VAL A 23 10.08 12.10 -1.98
N ALA A 24 8.75 12.21 -2.03
CA ALA A 24 8.05 13.46 -1.80
C ALA A 24 8.02 13.90 -0.32
N GLU A 25 8.23 12.97 0.62
CA GLU A 25 8.03 13.23 2.05
C GLU A 25 9.34 13.64 2.75
N HIS A 26 9.39 14.88 3.21
CA HIS A 26 10.51 15.40 4.01
C HIS A 26 10.51 14.91 5.47
N TRP A 27 9.40 14.34 5.96
CA TRP A 27 9.20 13.96 7.37
C TRP A 27 9.34 12.45 7.60
N GLN A 28 10.44 11.85 7.17
CA GLN A 28 10.68 10.43 7.41
C GLN A 28 11.86 10.28 8.40
N PRO A 29 11.60 10.04 9.70
CA PRO A 29 12.66 9.75 10.66
C PRO A 29 13.44 8.48 10.30
N CYS A 30 12.81 7.56 9.55
CA CYS A 30 13.41 6.34 9.01
C CYS A 30 12.93 6.07 7.58
N ASP A 31 13.77 5.43 6.76
CA ASP A 31 13.48 5.11 5.36
C ASP A 31 12.41 3.99 5.25
N PRO A 32 11.25 4.26 4.64
CA PRO A 32 10.18 3.28 4.47
C PRO A 32 10.39 2.36 3.26
N SER A 33 11.57 2.34 2.63
CA SER A 33 11.86 1.46 1.49
C SER A 33 11.54 -0.02 1.79
N GLY A 34 11.79 -0.48 3.02
CA GLY A 34 11.43 -1.84 3.47
C GLY A 34 9.92 -2.10 3.58
N CYS A 35 9.09 -1.05 3.58
CA CYS A 35 7.64 -1.14 3.64
C CYS A 35 6.99 -1.29 2.27
N ILE A 36 7.65 -0.87 1.18
CA ILE A 36 7.07 -0.82 -0.17
C ILE A 36 6.61 -2.20 -0.65
N ASP A 37 7.50 -3.20 -0.60
CA ASP A 37 7.18 -4.55 -1.08
C ASP A 37 6.06 -5.19 -0.26
N THR A 38 6.08 -4.96 1.05
CA THR A 38 5.02 -5.43 1.95
C THR A 38 3.69 -4.75 1.63
N ALA A 39 3.69 -3.44 1.41
CA ALA A 39 2.50 -2.66 1.06
C ALA A 39 1.89 -3.16 -0.25
N VAL A 40 2.69 -3.29 -1.32
CA VAL A 40 2.24 -3.80 -2.62
C VAL A 40 1.69 -5.22 -2.49
N ARG A 41 2.38 -6.10 -1.77
CA ARG A 41 1.91 -7.48 -1.56
C ARG A 41 0.59 -7.53 -0.78
N ARG A 42 0.44 -6.71 0.26
CA ARG A 42 -0.81 -6.64 1.04
C ARG A 42 -1.94 -6.08 0.21
N TRP A 43 -1.70 -4.99 -0.53
CA TRP A 43 -2.69 -4.34 -1.37
C TRP A 43 -3.21 -5.26 -2.48
N THR A 44 -2.30 -5.89 -3.23
CA THR A 44 -2.67 -6.80 -4.33
C THR A 44 -3.32 -8.11 -3.86
N THR A 45 -3.21 -8.45 -2.57
CA THR A 45 -3.86 -9.63 -1.99
C THR A 45 -5.03 -9.30 -1.06
N SER A 46 -5.38 -8.02 -0.91
CA SER A 46 -6.41 -7.56 0.04
C SER A 46 -7.76 -8.18 -0.26
N ASP A 47 -8.13 -8.27 -1.54
CA ASP A 47 -9.45 -8.78 -1.96
C ASP A 47 -9.63 -10.27 -1.65
N ARG A 48 -8.54 -11.02 -1.53
CA ARG A 48 -8.56 -12.43 -1.09
C ARG A 48 -8.69 -12.56 0.43
N ARG A 49 -8.27 -11.54 1.17
CA ARG A 49 -8.18 -11.55 2.65
C ARG A 49 -9.42 -10.92 3.29
N ILE A 50 -10.00 -9.91 2.66
CA ILE A 50 -11.16 -9.18 3.16
C ILE A 50 -12.44 -9.80 2.62
N LYS A 51 -13.35 -10.15 3.54
CA LYS A 51 -14.67 -10.67 3.20
C LYS A 51 -15.39 -9.72 2.22
N PRO A 52 -16.04 -10.20 1.14
CA PRO A 52 -16.68 -9.35 0.14
C PRO A 52 -17.59 -8.28 0.73
N ALA A 53 -18.45 -8.63 1.69
CA ALA A 53 -19.38 -7.71 2.37
C ALA A 53 -18.71 -6.65 3.27
N ARG A 54 -17.38 -6.68 3.43
CA ARG A 54 -16.61 -5.74 4.25
C ARG A 54 -15.51 -5.04 3.47
N ARG A 55 -15.49 -5.15 2.14
CA ARG A 55 -14.51 -4.48 1.29
C ARG A 55 -14.88 -3.00 1.22
N THR A 56 -14.16 -2.18 1.98
CA THR A 56 -14.24 -0.73 1.95
C THR A 56 -12.82 -0.17 1.91
N PRO A 57 -12.61 1.07 1.46
CA PRO A 57 -11.31 1.72 1.53
C PRO A 57 -10.68 1.62 2.93
N GLU A 58 -11.48 1.86 3.97
CA GLU A 58 -11.03 1.85 5.37
C GLU A 58 -10.61 0.45 5.81
N SER A 59 -11.25 -0.61 5.31
CA SER A 59 -10.86 -1.98 5.65
C SER A 59 -9.57 -2.41 4.94
N ARG A 60 -9.32 -1.91 3.72
CA ARG A 60 -8.04 -2.10 3.01
C ARG A 60 -6.90 -1.37 3.70
N LEU A 61 -7.12 -0.12 4.14
CA LEU A 61 -6.14 0.66 4.91
C LEU A 61 -5.79 -0.03 6.24
N ARG A 62 -6.80 -0.55 6.96
CA ARG A 62 -6.56 -1.31 8.20
C ARG A 62 -5.78 -2.60 7.95
N ASP A 63 -6.07 -3.33 6.87
CA ASP A 63 -5.31 -4.53 6.51
C ASP A 63 -3.86 -4.20 6.12
N LEU A 64 -3.64 -3.09 5.41
CA LEU A 64 -2.33 -2.56 5.06
C LEU A 64 -1.51 -2.27 6.33
N LEU A 65 -2.04 -1.44 7.24
CA LEU A 65 -1.35 -1.09 8.49
C LEU A 65 -1.00 -2.34 9.31
N ARG A 66 -1.95 -3.27 9.45
CA ARG A 66 -1.69 -4.55 10.12
C ARG A 66 -0.56 -5.32 9.44
N GLY A 67 -0.58 -5.39 8.10
CA GLY A 67 0.43 -6.10 7.34
C GLY A 67 1.82 -5.49 7.44
N LEU A 68 1.91 -4.16 7.54
CA LEU A 68 3.14 -3.43 7.78
C LEU A 68 3.66 -3.68 9.21
N ARG A 69 2.77 -3.65 10.21
CA ARG A 69 3.14 -3.98 11.61
C ARG A 69 3.70 -5.38 11.74
N GLU A 70 3.03 -6.36 11.13
CA GLU A 70 3.48 -7.76 11.12
C GLU A 70 4.84 -7.94 10.45
N ALA A 71 5.11 -7.20 9.37
CA ALA A 71 6.37 -7.32 8.63
C ALA A 71 7.55 -6.65 9.36
N ARG A 72 7.29 -5.56 10.09
CA ARG A 72 8.30 -4.84 10.86
C ARG A 72 8.59 -5.53 12.19
N GLY A 73 7.58 -6.16 12.81
CA GLY A 73 7.78 -6.98 14.01
C GLY A 73 8.55 -6.25 15.10
N ALA A 74 9.68 -6.84 15.52
CA ALA A 74 10.54 -6.29 16.57
C ALA A 74 11.23 -4.97 16.18
N ASP A 75 11.41 -4.69 14.89
CA ASP A 75 12.08 -3.47 14.44
C ASP A 75 11.28 -2.21 14.80
N LEU A 76 9.97 -2.33 15.03
CA LEU A 76 9.13 -1.21 15.48
C LEU A 76 9.53 -0.65 16.83
N ALA A 77 10.20 -1.43 17.68
CA ALA A 77 10.68 -0.96 18.97
C ALA A 77 11.74 0.15 18.85
N TYR A 78 12.41 0.22 17.68
CA TYR A 78 13.44 1.21 17.38
C TYR A 78 12.94 2.38 16.53
N GLU A 79 11.66 2.36 16.15
CA GLU A 79 11.04 3.39 15.32
C GLU A 79 10.32 4.43 16.16
N GLU A 80 10.19 5.64 15.62
CA GLU A 80 9.44 6.70 16.29
C GLU A 80 7.94 6.31 16.43
N PRO A 81 7.32 6.53 17.60
CA PRO A 81 5.89 6.29 17.78
C PRO A 81 5.06 7.03 16.72
N GLY A 82 4.15 6.34 16.04
CA GLY A 82 3.31 6.94 15.00
C GLY A 82 3.94 6.96 13.60
N TRP A 83 5.23 6.66 13.47
CA TRP A 83 5.91 6.64 12.16
C TRP A 83 5.26 5.65 11.19
N LEU A 84 5.01 4.42 11.64
CA LEU A 84 4.44 3.39 10.77
C LEU A 84 2.98 3.71 10.38
N GLU A 85 2.22 4.30 11.30
CA GLU A 85 0.86 4.78 11.05
C GLU A 85 0.87 5.86 9.96
N HIS A 86 1.79 6.81 10.05
CA HIS A 86 1.99 7.83 9.02
C HIS A 86 2.35 7.20 7.67
N VAL A 87 3.33 6.29 7.62
CA VAL A 87 3.70 5.57 6.39
C VAL A 87 2.49 4.83 5.79
N ALA A 88 1.71 4.13 6.62
CA ALA A 88 0.53 3.40 6.18
C ALA A 88 -0.56 4.32 5.62
N GLU A 89 -0.76 5.50 6.23
CA GLU A 89 -1.70 6.52 5.74
C GLU A 89 -1.28 7.05 4.37
N ARG A 90 0.00 7.45 4.22
CA ARG A 90 0.52 8.01 2.96
C ARG A 90 0.50 6.99 1.83
N PHE A 91 1.00 5.78 2.08
CA PHE A 91 0.95 4.70 1.11
C PHE A 91 -0.49 4.33 0.76
N GLY A 92 -1.34 4.20 1.78
CA GLY A 92 -2.75 3.87 1.61
C GLY A 92 -3.51 4.89 0.75
N ALA A 93 -3.30 6.19 0.97
CA ALA A 93 -3.91 7.25 0.19
C ALA A 93 -3.50 7.18 -1.29
N ALA A 94 -2.21 6.98 -1.57
CA ALA A 94 -1.72 6.87 -2.94
C ALA A 94 -2.25 5.63 -3.67
N LEU A 95 -2.35 4.50 -2.97
CA LEU A 95 -2.88 3.25 -3.53
C LEU A 95 -4.39 3.34 -3.81
N LEU A 96 -5.15 4.01 -2.95
CA LEU A 96 -6.58 4.28 -3.20
C LEU A 96 -6.79 5.17 -4.41
N ALA A 97 -5.99 6.23 -4.55
CA ALA A 97 -6.04 7.10 -5.72
C ALA A 97 -5.72 6.34 -7.01
N ALA A 98 -4.76 5.41 -6.97
CA ALA A 98 -4.42 4.55 -8.10
C ALA A 98 -5.58 3.61 -8.49
N ASP A 99 -6.25 2.99 -7.52
CA ASP A 99 -7.42 2.14 -7.76
C ASP A 99 -8.57 2.96 -8.40
N GLN A 100 -8.86 4.14 -7.85
CA GLN A 100 -9.90 5.04 -8.40
C GLN A 100 -9.60 5.49 -9.84
N ALA A 101 -8.34 5.79 -10.15
CA ALA A 101 -7.93 6.17 -11.50
C ALA A 101 -8.09 5.01 -12.49
N ASN A 102 -7.82 3.77 -12.06
CA ASN A 102 -8.03 2.57 -12.88
C ASN A 102 -9.51 2.30 -13.12
N ASP A 103 -10.35 2.42 -12.09
CA ASP A 103 -11.80 2.23 -12.21
C ASP A 103 -12.39 3.26 -13.19
N ALA A 104 -12.00 4.54 -13.07
CA ALA A 104 -12.44 5.60 -13.97
C ALA A 104 -11.97 5.41 -15.43
N ALA A 105 -10.85 4.73 -15.65
CA ALA A 105 -10.35 4.40 -16.98
C ALA A 105 -11.09 3.21 -17.60
N ALA A 106 -11.62 2.29 -16.79
CA ALA A 106 -12.36 1.12 -17.24
C ALA A 106 -13.81 1.43 -17.66
N GLU A 107 -14.38 2.54 -17.19
CA GLU A 107 -15.74 2.99 -17.51
C GLU A 107 -15.84 3.86 -18.79
N ARG A 108 -14.72 4.14 -19.47
CA ARG A 108 -14.64 4.93 -20.71
C ARG A 108 -14.50 4.06 -21.95
#